data_AF-E1F5Z1-F1
#
_entry.id   AF-E1F5Z1-F1
#
_cell.length_a   1.000
_cell.length_b   1.000
_cell.length_c   1.000
_cell.angle_alpha   90.00
_cell.angle_beta   90.00
_cell.angle_gamma   90.00
#
_symmetry.space_group_name_H-M   'P 1'
#
loop_
_entity.id
_entity.type
_entity.pdbx_description
1 polymer ?
#
loop_
_entity_poly.entity_id
_entity_poly.type
_entity_poly.pdbx_seq_one_letter_code
_entity_poly.pdbx_strand_id
1 'polypeptide(L)'
;MARNERGGSRVCSSGQEDVEGDASSVPQFTRDSSWTPLMHAAADGDLRAAKMHLSEKDKKNSDGGTALIIAARAGHKDIVELLDPTDKDGVTALMRAADRNDPATARALLPLQGGMKMTGVIEIDGWYINKGTALMVAAVRGHTEVVRLLMGKEGRMKDSDGKTALMWAVGENKIKCVELLVEKEGGVKDNTGDTALMLAAATDHSGCVELLLEKEGGMQRSDGRAALMRAARYGHTDCVKLLLEKEGGMQESDGWTSLMRAAENGHTDCVELLLEKEGGMQESDGWTALMIAARYGHTGCVRLLVEKEKNTKNNRGDTALDIAKRYNKNSIISLLS
;
A
#
# COMPACT_ATOMS: atom_id res chain seq x y z
N MET A 1 -24.20 -15.28 66.80
CA MET A 1 -23.47 -14.85 68.01
C MET A 1 -22.00 -15.13 67.76
N ALA A 2 -21.23 -14.11 67.36
CA ALA A 2 -20.31 -13.32 68.20
C ALA A 2 -18.99 -14.08 68.45
N ARG A 3 -17.77 -13.54 68.40
CA ARG A 3 -17.15 -12.26 67.98
C ARG A 3 -15.63 -12.44 68.26
N ASN A 4 -14.76 -11.88 67.42
CA ASN A 4 -13.46 -11.22 67.70
C ASN A 4 -12.60 -11.32 66.43
N GLU A 5 -12.24 -10.25 65.71
CA GLU A 5 -11.42 -9.05 66.05
C GLU A 5 -10.01 -9.41 66.56
N ARG A 6 -8.89 -8.81 66.16
CA ARG A 6 -8.55 -7.69 65.26
C ARG A 6 -7.01 -7.70 65.08
N GLY A 7 -6.51 -7.07 64.02
CA GLY A 7 -5.11 -6.66 63.85
C GLY A 7 -4.61 -7.02 62.46
N GLY A 8 -4.20 -6.12 61.56
CA GLY A 8 -3.79 -4.74 61.68
C GLY A 8 -2.68 -4.57 60.66
N SER A 9 -2.94 -3.89 59.55
CA SER A 9 -1.86 -3.40 58.69
C SER A 9 -2.28 -2.10 58.03
N ARG A 10 -1.45 -1.10 58.33
CA ARG A 10 -1.46 0.28 57.87
C ARG A 10 -1.33 0.32 56.36
N VAL A 11 -2.16 1.14 55.71
CA VAL A 11 -1.80 1.78 54.44
C VAL A 11 -1.98 3.27 54.65
N CYS A 12 -0.87 3.94 54.92
CA CYS A 12 -0.67 5.34 54.54
C CYS A 12 0.11 5.35 53.23
N SER A 13 -0.07 6.43 52.46
CA SER A 13 0.71 6.95 51.32
C SER A 13 -0.21 7.13 50.11
N SER A 14 -0.86 8.29 49.93
CA SER A 14 -0.33 9.60 49.50
C SER A 14 -0.43 9.80 47.99
N GLY A 15 -1.22 10.80 47.59
CA GLY A 15 -1.02 11.57 46.36
C GLY A 15 -1.38 10.90 45.04
N GLN A 16 -2.66 10.90 44.68
CA GLN A 16 -3.02 11.13 43.29
C GLN A 16 -2.79 12.62 43.03
N GLU A 17 -1.61 12.96 42.51
CA GLU A 17 -1.43 14.20 41.77
C GLU A 17 -2.01 13.96 40.37
N ASP A 18 -3.26 14.36 40.20
CA ASP A 18 -3.84 14.61 38.88
C ASP A 18 -3.09 15.80 38.28
N VAL A 19 -2.04 15.54 37.50
CA VAL A 19 -1.42 16.56 36.66
C VAL A 19 -2.28 16.68 35.40
N GLU A 20 -3.32 17.50 35.51
CA GLU A 20 -3.92 18.14 34.34
C GLU A 20 -2.83 18.97 33.66
N GLY A 21 -2.24 18.41 32.60
CA GLY A 21 -1.30 19.13 31.74
C GLY A 21 -2.03 20.25 31.02
N ASP A 22 -1.70 21.48 31.39
CA ASP A 22 -2.12 22.73 30.75
C ASP A 22 -1.91 22.66 29.22
N ALA A 23 -3.01 22.52 28.48
CA ALA A 23 -3.04 22.48 27.02
C ALA A 23 -2.94 23.88 26.38
N SER A 24 -2.57 24.92 27.12
CA SER A 24 -2.54 26.32 26.64
C SER A 24 -1.15 26.97 26.54
N SER A 25 -0.06 26.25 26.88
CA SER A 25 1.28 26.81 26.73
C SER A 25 1.77 26.76 25.27
N VAL A 26 1.78 27.92 24.61
CA VAL A 26 2.47 28.11 23.32
C VAL A 26 3.94 27.66 23.48
N PRO A 27 4.52 26.90 22.53
CA PRO A 27 5.91 26.46 22.64
C PRO A 27 6.82 27.66 22.89
N GLN A 28 7.57 27.65 23.99
CA GLN A 28 8.54 28.69 24.30
C GLN A 28 9.75 28.54 23.37
N PHE A 29 9.88 29.43 22.40
CA PHE A 29 11.04 29.50 21.53
C PHE A 29 12.19 30.24 22.21
N THR A 30 13.39 29.64 22.22
CA THR A 30 14.63 30.34 22.57
C THR A 30 15.08 31.17 21.37
N ARG A 31 14.77 32.47 21.38
CA ARG A 31 15.15 33.41 20.32
C ARG A 31 16.61 33.80 20.47
N ASP A 32 17.40 33.63 19.43
CA ASP A 32 18.78 34.08 19.37
C ASP A 32 18.98 35.11 18.23
N SER A 33 20.21 35.60 18.07
CA SER A 33 20.55 36.62 17.06
C SER A 33 20.46 36.13 15.60
N SER A 34 20.30 34.82 15.37
CA SER A 34 20.15 34.27 14.02
C SER A 34 18.71 34.38 13.50
N TRP A 35 17.76 34.76 14.35
CA TRP A 35 16.37 34.94 13.97
C TRP A 35 16.18 36.17 13.10
N THR A 36 15.45 35.98 12.00
CA THR A 36 15.05 37.06 11.10
C THR A 36 13.78 37.75 11.60
N PRO A 37 13.50 39.00 11.21
CA PRO A 37 12.21 39.64 11.43
C PRO A 37 11.01 38.76 11.04
N LEU A 38 11.12 38.03 9.93
CA LEU A 38 10.07 37.09 9.51
C LEU A 38 9.89 35.93 10.51
N MET A 39 10.97 35.39 11.07
CA MET A 39 10.91 34.31 12.06
C MET A 39 10.27 34.78 13.38
N HIS A 40 10.54 36.01 13.81
CA HIS A 40 9.86 36.62 14.95
C HIS A 40 8.36 36.75 14.69
N ALA A 41 7.99 37.34 13.55
CA ALA A 41 6.59 37.47 13.15
C ALA A 41 5.89 36.10 13.06
N ALA A 42 6.58 35.10 12.52
CA ALA A 42 6.10 33.72 12.43
C ALA A 42 5.91 33.05 13.79
N ALA A 43 6.73 33.35 14.81
CA ALA A 43 6.51 32.83 16.16
C ALA A 43 5.38 33.56 16.90
N ASP A 44 5.29 34.88 16.70
CA ASP A 44 4.33 35.75 17.38
C ASP A 44 2.92 35.72 16.78
N GLY A 45 2.74 35.13 15.60
CA GLY A 45 1.46 35.14 14.89
C GLY A 45 1.14 36.50 14.25
N ASP A 46 2.15 37.36 14.08
CA ASP A 46 1.97 38.68 13.45
C ASP A 46 1.94 38.55 11.93
N LEU A 47 0.76 38.29 11.39
CA LEU A 47 0.52 38.17 9.95
C LEU A 47 0.91 39.45 9.17
N ARG A 48 0.79 40.63 9.78
CA ARG A 48 1.14 41.90 9.11
C ARG A 48 2.65 42.01 8.98
N ALA A 49 3.39 41.77 10.06
CA ALA A 49 4.84 41.76 10.02
C ALA A 49 5.37 40.67 9.08
N ALA A 50 4.75 39.48 9.09
CA ALA A 50 5.15 38.38 8.21
C ALA A 50 5.05 38.78 6.72
N LYS A 51 3.99 39.50 6.32
CA LYS A 51 3.83 40.01 4.94
C LYS A 51 4.93 40.99 4.52
N MET A 52 5.46 41.79 5.44
CA MET A 52 6.52 42.76 5.13
C MET A 52 7.88 42.10 4.89
N HIS A 53 8.11 40.91 5.43
CA HIS A 53 9.42 40.25 5.46
C HIS A 53 9.50 38.95 4.63
N LEU A 54 8.58 38.73 3.67
CA LEU A 54 8.51 37.49 2.87
C LEU A 54 9.79 37.14 2.08
N SER A 55 10.66 38.12 1.79
CA SER A 55 11.97 37.88 1.15
C SER A 55 12.90 36.99 1.99
N GLU A 56 12.59 36.80 3.28
CA GLU A 56 13.39 36.03 4.23
C GLU A 56 12.89 34.60 4.45
N LYS A 57 11.85 34.17 3.72
CA LYS A 57 11.14 32.90 3.97
C LYS A 57 12.03 31.65 3.97
N ASP A 58 13.08 31.65 3.16
CA ASP A 58 14.00 30.52 2.99
C ASP A 58 15.26 30.64 3.88
N LYS A 59 15.42 31.74 4.63
CA LYS A 59 16.50 31.88 5.60
C LYS A 59 16.30 30.89 6.75
N LYS A 60 17.41 30.40 7.31
CA LYS A 60 17.43 29.46 8.43
C LYS A 60 18.09 30.11 9.64
N ASN A 61 17.55 29.84 10.82
CA ASN A 61 18.21 30.17 12.08
C ASN A 61 19.33 29.16 12.38
N SER A 62 20.01 29.33 13.51
CA SER A 62 21.08 28.46 14.05
C SER A 62 20.66 26.98 14.19
N ASP A 63 19.38 26.73 14.54
CA ASP A 63 18.78 25.39 14.63
C ASP A 63 18.36 24.81 13.26
N GLY A 64 18.60 25.54 12.17
CA GLY A 64 18.19 25.16 10.82
C GLY A 64 16.71 25.39 10.49
N GLY A 65 15.94 26.00 11.41
CA GLY A 65 14.53 26.29 11.27
C GLY A 65 14.25 27.49 10.37
N THR A 66 13.31 27.34 9.45
CA THR A 66 12.76 28.44 8.64
C THR A 66 11.55 29.08 9.34
N ALA A 67 11.11 30.25 8.85
CA ALA A 67 9.88 30.88 9.31
C ALA A 67 8.65 29.95 9.19
N LEU A 68 8.62 29.08 8.17
CA LEU A 68 7.55 28.09 7.98
C LEU A 68 7.51 27.08 9.14
N ILE A 69 8.66 26.51 9.52
CA ILE A 69 8.76 25.54 10.62
C ILE A 69 8.36 26.20 11.94
N ILE A 70 8.79 27.46 12.16
CA ILE A 70 8.48 28.22 13.38
C ILE A 70 6.98 28.51 13.46
N ALA A 71 6.37 29.03 12.39
CA ALA A 71 4.92 29.27 12.33
C ALA A 71 4.12 27.99 12.57
N ALA A 72 4.53 26.89 11.94
CA ALA A 72 3.87 25.59 12.08
C ALA A 72 3.95 25.06 13.52
N ARG A 73 5.13 25.14 14.17
CA ARG A 73 5.31 24.78 15.58
C ARG A 73 4.48 25.66 16.51
N ALA A 74 4.39 26.95 16.22
CA ALA A 74 3.60 27.92 16.99
C ALA A 74 2.08 27.78 16.78
N GLY A 75 1.64 26.99 15.79
CA GLY A 75 0.23 26.76 15.47
C GLY A 75 -0.41 27.84 14.59
N HIS A 76 0.38 28.75 14.01
CA HIS A 76 -0.12 29.89 13.23
C HIS A 76 -0.40 29.49 11.78
N LYS A 77 -1.56 28.86 11.56
CA LYS A 77 -1.97 28.31 10.27
C LYS A 77 -2.06 29.35 9.15
N ASP A 78 -2.49 30.57 9.46
CA ASP A 78 -2.57 31.67 8.50
C ASP A 78 -1.20 32.10 7.98
N ILE A 79 -0.18 32.12 8.84
CA ILE A 79 1.21 32.37 8.44
C ILE A 79 1.77 31.17 7.66
N VAL A 80 1.44 29.93 8.04
CA VAL A 80 1.81 28.74 7.25
C VAL A 80 1.27 28.86 5.82
N GLU A 81 -0.02 29.17 5.64
CA GLU A 81 -0.62 29.35 4.31
C GLU A 81 -0.11 30.60 3.58
N LEU A 82 0.36 31.62 4.30
CA LEU A 82 1.06 32.76 3.68
C LEU A 82 2.43 32.35 3.12
N LEU A 83 3.18 31.51 3.83
CA LEU A 83 4.57 31.16 3.51
C LEU A 83 4.67 30.03 2.47
N ASP A 84 3.81 29.02 2.54
CA ASP A 84 3.74 27.90 1.60
C ASP A 84 2.25 27.56 1.34
N PRO A 85 1.59 28.29 0.43
CA PRO A 85 0.15 28.21 0.23
C PRO A 85 -0.27 26.86 -0.35
N THR A 86 -1.44 26.38 0.09
CA THR A 86 -2.11 25.27 -0.59
C THR A 86 -2.48 25.69 -2.02
N ASP A 87 -2.08 24.89 -3.01
CA ASP A 87 -2.37 25.22 -4.42
C ASP A 87 -3.79 24.80 -4.85
N LYS A 88 -4.12 25.06 -6.12
CA LYS A 88 -5.43 24.77 -6.72
C LYS A 88 -5.81 23.28 -6.68
N ASP A 89 -4.80 22.40 -6.64
CA ASP A 89 -4.96 20.95 -6.61
C ASP A 89 -4.99 20.43 -5.17
N GLY A 90 -4.96 21.33 -4.18
CA GLY A 90 -5.03 21.00 -2.76
C GLY A 90 -3.71 20.47 -2.21
N VAL A 91 -2.58 20.68 -2.92
CA VAL A 91 -1.26 20.27 -2.42
C VAL A 91 -0.83 21.23 -1.33
N THR A 92 -0.71 20.72 -0.11
CA THR A 92 -0.31 21.49 1.08
C THR A 92 1.20 21.53 1.25
N ALA A 93 1.68 22.43 2.10
CA ALA A 93 3.08 22.48 2.52
C ALA A 93 3.57 21.13 3.08
N LEU A 94 2.72 20.40 3.84
CA LEU A 94 3.03 19.08 4.36
C LEU A 94 3.25 18.05 3.26
N MET A 95 2.43 18.07 2.20
CA MET A 95 2.59 17.17 1.05
C MET A 95 3.89 17.48 0.28
N ARG A 96 4.24 18.77 0.13
CA ARG A 96 5.52 19.16 -0.49
C ARG A 96 6.72 18.80 0.39
N ALA A 97 6.58 18.87 1.72
CA ALA A 97 7.62 18.42 2.66
C ALA A 97 7.79 16.90 2.60
N ALA A 98 6.69 16.17 2.44
CA ALA A 98 6.72 14.74 2.22
C ALA A 98 7.45 14.38 0.92
N ASP A 99 7.10 15.01 -0.21
CA ASP A 99 7.74 14.78 -1.50
C ASP A 99 9.27 15.03 -1.46
N ARG A 100 9.67 16.12 -0.79
CA ARG A 100 11.07 16.54 -0.64
C ARG A 100 11.90 15.75 0.38
N ASN A 101 11.32 14.78 1.08
CA ASN A 101 11.93 14.10 2.21
C ASN A 101 12.44 15.08 3.28
N ASP A 102 11.57 15.96 3.77
CA ASP A 102 11.87 16.90 4.86
C ASP A 102 11.09 16.51 6.15
N PRO A 103 11.63 15.58 6.97
CA PRO A 103 11.00 15.17 8.22
C PRO A 103 10.81 16.30 9.23
N ALA A 104 11.68 17.31 9.24
CA ALA A 104 11.60 18.41 10.21
C ALA A 104 10.39 19.29 9.92
N THR A 105 10.23 19.70 8.66
CA THR A 105 9.05 20.45 8.20
C THR A 105 7.79 19.60 8.28
N ALA A 106 7.84 18.32 7.88
CA ALA A 106 6.70 17.43 7.96
C ALA A 106 6.20 17.26 9.42
N ARG A 107 7.12 17.08 10.38
CA ARG A 107 6.79 16.99 11.81
C ARG A 107 6.13 18.28 12.32
N ALA A 108 6.63 19.44 11.93
CA ALA A 108 6.08 20.72 12.35
C ALA A 108 4.68 20.98 11.77
N LEU A 109 4.44 20.56 10.52
CA LEU A 109 3.17 20.78 9.82
C LEU A 109 2.09 19.73 10.14
N LEU A 110 2.47 18.53 10.59
CA LEU A 110 1.56 17.42 10.88
C LEU A 110 0.35 17.80 11.79
N PRO A 111 0.51 18.58 12.87
CA PRO A 111 -0.63 19.02 13.69
C PRO A 111 -1.65 19.83 12.89
N LEU A 112 -1.20 20.69 11.97
CA LEU A 112 -2.03 21.64 11.24
C LEU A 112 -2.62 21.09 9.94
N GLN A 113 -1.86 20.28 9.21
CA GLN A 113 -2.19 19.82 7.85
C GLN A 113 -2.37 18.30 7.73
N GLY A 114 -2.03 17.53 8.78
CA GLY A 114 -2.19 16.08 8.75
C GLY A 114 -3.65 15.65 8.56
N GLY A 115 -3.86 14.66 7.70
CA GLY A 115 -5.20 14.15 7.36
C GLY A 115 -5.90 14.96 6.27
N MET A 116 -5.27 16.00 5.73
CA MET A 116 -5.78 16.69 4.54
C MET A 116 -5.54 15.83 3.29
N LYS A 117 -6.46 15.94 2.34
CA LYS A 117 -6.36 15.29 1.02
C LYS A 117 -6.28 16.36 -0.06
N MET A 118 -5.55 16.06 -1.12
CA MET A 118 -5.58 16.85 -2.36
C MET A 118 -7.02 16.95 -2.88
N THR A 119 -7.31 18.01 -3.62
CA THR A 119 -8.56 18.16 -4.38
C THR A 119 -8.38 17.69 -5.83
N GLY A 120 -7.15 17.74 -6.34
CA GLY A 120 -6.76 17.37 -7.70
C GLY A 120 -5.87 16.12 -7.78
N VAL A 121 -5.12 16.06 -8.88
CA VAL A 121 -4.22 14.96 -9.24
C VAL A 121 -2.79 15.47 -9.29
N ILE A 122 -1.86 14.71 -8.75
CA ILE A 122 -0.43 14.95 -8.96
C ILE A 122 0.22 13.76 -9.66
N GLU A 123 1.27 14.03 -10.42
CA GLU A 123 2.12 13.01 -11.04
C GLU A 123 3.39 12.83 -10.19
N ILE A 124 3.70 11.60 -9.81
CA ILE A 124 4.94 11.20 -9.15
C ILE A 124 5.49 9.98 -9.87
N ASP A 125 6.68 10.12 -10.44
CA ASP A 125 7.42 9.03 -11.11
C ASP A 125 6.58 8.27 -12.16
N GLY A 126 5.75 9.01 -12.91
CA GLY A 126 4.86 8.48 -13.96
C GLY A 126 3.51 7.96 -13.45
N TRP A 127 3.26 8.01 -12.14
CA TRP A 127 2.00 7.62 -11.52
C TRP A 127 1.15 8.81 -11.10
N TYR A 128 -0.16 8.65 -11.20
CA TYR A 128 -1.11 9.69 -10.85
C TYR A 128 -1.79 9.39 -9.51
N ILE A 129 -1.55 10.24 -8.51
CA ILE A 129 -2.24 10.16 -7.22
C ILE A 129 -3.35 11.22 -7.21
N ASN A 130 -4.60 10.77 -7.13
CA ASN A 130 -5.78 11.64 -7.15
C ASN A 130 -6.44 11.67 -5.78
N LYS A 131 -6.59 12.87 -5.20
CA LYS A 131 -7.01 13.05 -3.80
C LYS A 131 -6.12 12.32 -2.81
N GLY A 132 -4.79 12.33 -3.03
CA GLY A 132 -3.81 11.71 -2.15
C GLY A 132 -3.56 12.47 -0.84
N THR A 133 -2.85 11.83 0.09
CA THR A 133 -2.35 12.45 1.34
C THR A 133 -0.83 12.60 1.32
N ALA A 134 -0.26 13.30 2.31
CA ALA A 134 1.19 13.41 2.45
C ALA A 134 1.87 12.05 2.72
N LEU A 135 1.21 11.15 3.46
CA LEU A 135 1.69 9.79 3.68
C LEU A 135 1.79 8.99 2.37
N MET A 136 0.83 9.12 1.46
CA MET A 136 0.88 8.45 0.15
C MET A 136 2.04 8.97 -0.70
N VAL A 137 2.26 10.29 -0.69
CA VAL A 137 3.40 10.93 -1.36
C VAL A 137 4.73 10.43 -0.78
N ALA A 138 4.87 10.38 0.55
CA ALA A 138 6.08 9.86 1.18
C ALA A 138 6.30 8.37 0.86
N ALA A 139 5.23 7.58 0.83
CA ALA A 139 5.27 6.14 0.58
C ALA A 139 5.67 5.79 -0.85
N VAL A 140 5.10 6.47 -1.86
CA VAL A 140 5.47 6.27 -3.27
C VAL A 140 6.93 6.65 -3.53
N ARG A 141 7.45 7.67 -2.83
CA ARG A 141 8.85 8.10 -2.91
C ARG A 141 9.83 7.23 -2.11
N GLY A 142 9.34 6.43 -1.16
CA GLY A 142 10.19 5.61 -0.27
C GLY A 142 10.79 6.37 0.92
N HIS A 143 10.22 7.51 1.31
CA HIS A 143 10.72 8.38 2.37
C HIS A 143 10.32 7.86 3.76
N THR A 144 11.01 6.79 4.20
CA THR A 144 10.68 6.01 5.41
C THR A 144 10.51 6.81 6.70
N GLU A 145 11.33 7.84 6.93
CA GLU A 145 11.21 8.67 8.13
C GLU A 145 9.93 9.50 8.11
N VAL A 146 9.60 10.11 6.96
CA VAL A 146 8.33 10.82 6.80
C VAL A 146 7.16 9.85 6.93
N VAL A 147 7.24 8.65 6.36
CA VAL A 147 6.22 7.60 6.53
C VAL A 147 5.97 7.29 8.01
N ARG A 148 7.03 7.08 8.82
CA ARG A 148 6.90 6.87 10.27
C ARG A 148 6.19 8.01 10.97
N LEU A 149 6.46 9.25 10.58
CA LEU A 149 5.82 10.42 11.19
C LEU A 149 4.34 10.52 10.85
N LEU A 150 3.98 10.28 9.59
CA LEU A 150 2.62 10.54 9.10
C LEU A 150 1.67 9.36 9.37
N MET A 151 2.17 8.13 9.42
CA MET A 151 1.33 6.93 9.50
C MET A 151 0.44 6.90 10.75
N GLY A 152 0.83 7.57 11.83
CA GLY A 152 0.02 7.74 13.03
C GLY A 152 -1.35 8.35 12.73
N LYS A 153 -1.36 9.46 11.97
CA LYS A 153 -2.53 10.30 11.70
C LYS A 153 -3.21 9.99 10.36
N GLU A 154 -2.45 9.59 9.34
CA GLU A 154 -2.97 9.38 7.98
C GLU A 154 -3.11 7.90 7.58
N GLY A 155 -2.70 6.97 8.46
CA GLY A 155 -2.77 5.54 8.17
C GLY A 155 -4.19 5.09 7.83
N ARG A 156 -4.32 4.20 6.84
CA ARG A 156 -5.58 3.66 6.29
C ARG A 156 -6.45 4.68 5.54
N MET A 157 -6.01 5.92 5.39
CA MET A 157 -6.67 6.84 4.46
C MET A 157 -6.52 6.32 3.02
N LYS A 158 -7.52 6.62 2.19
CA LYS A 158 -7.59 6.18 0.81
C LYS A 158 -7.67 7.37 -0.14
N ASP A 159 -7.05 7.24 -1.29
CA ASP A 159 -7.18 8.18 -2.40
C ASP A 159 -8.51 7.98 -3.16
N SER A 160 -8.67 8.53 -4.36
CA SER A 160 -9.90 8.33 -5.17
C SER A 160 -10.06 6.92 -5.72
N ASP A 161 -8.97 6.18 -5.92
CA ASP A 161 -8.96 4.79 -6.40
C ASP A 161 -9.16 3.80 -5.26
N GLY A 162 -9.26 4.29 -4.02
CA GLY A 162 -9.36 3.46 -2.84
C GLY A 162 -8.01 2.95 -2.33
N LYS A 163 -6.90 3.39 -2.93
CA LYS A 163 -5.55 2.93 -2.56
C LYS A 163 -5.05 3.63 -1.31
N THR A 164 -4.35 2.88 -0.47
CA THR A 164 -3.67 3.40 0.72
C THR A 164 -2.20 3.68 0.43
N ALA A 165 -1.48 4.26 1.41
CA ALA A 165 -0.04 4.49 1.28
C ALA A 165 0.76 3.18 1.11
N LEU A 166 0.36 2.09 1.77
CA LEU A 166 0.94 0.76 1.58
C LEU A 166 0.87 0.31 0.12
N MET A 167 -0.28 0.49 -0.53
CA MET A 167 -0.46 0.10 -1.93
C MET A 167 0.41 0.93 -2.88
N TRP A 168 0.58 2.23 -2.60
CA TRP A 168 1.50 3.10 -3.33
C TRP A 168 2.98 2.70 -3.13
N ALA A 169 3.38 2.37 -1.89
CA ALA A 169 4.72 1.85 -1.61
C ALA A 169 4.97 0.51 -2.32
N VAL A 170 3.97 -0.38 -2.39
CA VAL A 170 4.07 -1.66 -3.12
C VAL A 170 4.26 -1.42 -4.60
N GLY A 171 3.43 -0.57 -5.24
CA GLY A 171 3.53 -0.32 -6.69
C GLY A 171 4.94 0.13 -7.11
N GLU A 172 5.59 0.91 -6.25
CA GLU A 172 6.94 1.45 -6.44
C GLU A 172 8.06 0.62 -5.79
N ASN A 173 7.75 -0.59 -5.31
CA ASN A 173 8.68 -1.53 -4.66
C ASN A 173 9.49 -0.91 -3.50
N LYS A 174 8.87 -0.04 -2.71
CA LYS A 174 9.52 0.63 -1.57
C LYS A 174 9.46 -0.27 -0.34
N ILE A 175 10.25 -1.35 -0.35
CA ILE A 175 10.28 -2.43 0.67
C ILE A 175 10.22 -1.91 2.12
N LYS A 176 11.10 -0.97 2.49
CA LYS A 176 11.12 -0.42 3.86
C LYS A 176 9.83 0.32 4.25
N CYS A 177 9.14 0.94 3.29
CA CYS A 177 7.84 1.55 3.54
C CYS A 177 6.74 0.48 3.69
N VAL A 178 6.82 -0.61 2.93
CA VAL A 178 5.93 -1.77 3.06
C VAL A 178 6.05 -2.38 4.46
N GLU A 179 7.28 -2.64 4.94
CA GLU A 179 7.56 -3.13 6.30
C GLU A 179 6.94 -2.24 7.39
N LEU A 180 6.99 -0.92 7.23
CA LEU A 180 6.41 0.01 8.19
C LEU A 180 4.88 0.00 8.17
N LEU A 181 4.28 -0.08 6.98
CA LEU A 181 2.85 0.16 6.79
C LEU A 181 1.99 -1.11 6.92
N VAL A 182 2.55 -2.31 6.71
CA VAL A 182 1.81 -3.58 6.67
C VAL A 182 0.97 -3.82 7.94
N GLU A 183 1.51 -3.55 9.12
CA GLU A 183 0.76 -3.80 10.36
C GLU A 183 -0.47 -2.92 10.52
N LYS A 184 -0.43 -1.71 9.96
CA LYS A 184 -1.51 -0.71 10.11
C LYS A 184 -2.52 -0.77 8.97
N GLU A 185 -2.04 -1.03 7.75
CA GLU A 185 -2.84 -0.95 6.52
C GLU A 185 -3.12 -2.29 5.86
N GLY A 186 -2.48 -3.37 6.32
CA GLY A 186 -2.69 -4.72 5.80
C GLY A 186 -4.17 -5.12 5.82
N GLY A 187 -4.59 -5.76 4.74
CA GLY A 187 -5.95 -6.25 4.51
C GLY A 187 -6.93 -5.19 4.04
N VAL A 188 -6.49 -3.94 3.83
CA VAL A 188 -7.31 -2.93 3.15
C VAL A 188 -7.39 -3.25 1.65
N LYS A 189 -8.57 -3.05 1.07
CA LYS A 189 -8.84 -3.24 -0.36
C LYS A 189 -9.04 -1.90 -1.08
N ASP A 190 -8.57 -1.79 -2.31
CA ASP A 190 -8.87 -0.65 -3.19
C ASP A 190 -10.30 -0.72 -3.75
N ASN A 191 -10.69 0.22 -4.61
CA ASN A 191 -12.04 0.25 -5.20
C ASN A 191 -12.29 -0.89 -6.18
N THR A 192 -11.23 -1.50 -6.73
CA THR A 192 -11.39 -2.69 -7.55
C THR A 192 -11.60 -3.91 -6.65
N GLY A 193 -11.08 -3.90 -5.42
CA GLY A 193 -11.10 -5.00 -4.47
C GLY A 193 -9.72 -5.62 -4.23
N ASP A 194 -8.66 -5.07 -4.83
CA ASP A 194 -7.29 -5.56 -4.68
C ASP A 194 -6.71 -5.18 -3.32
N THR A 195 -6.00 -6.12 -2.69
CA THR A 195 -5.14 -5.84 -1.54
C THR A 195 -3.73 -5.45 -1.98
N ALA A 196 -2.87 -5.02 -1.06
CA ALA A 196 -1.48 -4.71 -1.37
C ALA A 196 -0.73 -5.94 -1.92
N LEU A 197 -0.98 -7.13 -1.38
CA LEU A 197 -0.41 -8.40 -1.83
C LEU A 197 -0.80 -8.74 -3.27
N MET A 198 -2.06 -8.50 -3.65
CA MET A 198 -2.52 -8.71 -5.03
C MET A 198 -1.84 -7.77 -6.02
N LEU A 199 -1.56 -6.52 -5.61
CA LEU A 199 -0.81 -5.56 -6.41
C LEU A 199 0.67 -5.95 -6.53
N ALA A 200 1.30 -6.38 -5.43
CA ALA A 200 2.69 -6.87 -5.43
C ALA A 200 2.86 -8.07 -6.37
N ALA A 201 1.94 -9.03 -6.28
CA ALA A 201 1.92 -10.21 -7.14
C ALA A 201 1.64 -9.90 -8.61
N ALA A 202 1.00 -8.77 -8.94
CA ALA A 202 0.79 -8.35 -10.33
C ALA A 202 2.00 -7.61 -10.92
N THR A 203 2.86 -7.04 -10.07
CA THR A 203 3.99 -6.16 -10.45
C THR A 203 5.36 -6.80 -10.31
N ASP A 204 5.40 -8.11 -10.00
CA ASP A 204 6.61 -8.91 -9.78
C ASP A 204 7.49 -8.45 -8.61
N HIS A 205 6.88 -7.82 -7.60
CA HIS A 205 7.60 -7.37 -6.41
C HIS A 205 7.62 -8.46 -5.35
N SER A 206 8.38 -9.53 -5.59
CA SER A 206 8.44 -10.73 -4.73
C SER A 206 8.83 -10.43 -3.27
N GLY A 207 9.72 -9.45 -3.03
CA GLY A 207 10.04 -9.01 -1.67
C GLY A 207 8.85 -8.38 -0.94
N CYS A 208 7.98 -7.65 -1.64
CA CYS A 208 6.72 -7.18 -1.07
C CYS A 208 5.76 -8.34 -0.81
N VAL A 209 5.71 -9.34 -1.70
CA VAL A 209 4.89 -10.55 -1.51
C VAL A 209 5.24 -11.26 -0.22
N GLU A 210 6.53 -11.48 0.05
CA GLU A 210 7.01 -12.13 1.27
C GLU A 210 6.55 -11.40 2.54
N LEU A 211 6.71 -10.07 2.57
CA LEU A 211 6.31 -9.24 3.71
C LEU A 211 4.79 -9.20 3.96
N LEU A 212 4.00 -9.28 2.89
CA LEU A 212 2.54 -9.15 2.97
C LEU A 212 1.83 -10.49 3.21
N LEU A 213 2.51 -11.60 2.93
CA LEU A 213 1.90 -12.94 2.89
C LEU A 213 1.27 -13.34 4.22
N GLU A 214 1.92 -13.03 5.35
CA GLU A 214 1.39 -13.37 6.68
C GLU A 214 0.03 -12.71 6.91
N LYS A 215 -0.07 -11.41 6.60
CA LYS A 215 -1.23 -10.57 6.89
C LYS A 215 -2.36 -10.72 5.87
N GLU A 216 -2.04 -10.84 4.59
CA GLU A 216 -3.00 -10.77 3.50
C GLU A 216 -3.18 -12.07 2.71
N GLY A 217 -2.29 -13.05 2.92
CA GLY A 217 -2.34 -14.30 2.17
C GLY A 217 -3.69 -15.01 2.35
N GLY A 218 -4.27 -15.43 1.22
CA GLY A 218 -5.58 -16.08 1.16
C GLY A 218 -6.77 -15.12 1.13
N MET A 219 -6.54 -13.81 1.14
CA MET A 219 -7.60 -12.85 0.84
C MET A 219 -7.97 -12.91 -0.64
N GLN A 220 -9.28 -12.77 -0.92
CA GLN A 220 -9.81 -12.75 -2.28
C GLN A 220 -10.66 -11.50 -2.51
N ARG A 221 -10.73 -11.07 -3.77
CA ARG A 221 -11.74 -10.13 -4.28
C ARG A 221 -13.14 -10.75 -4.20
N SER A 222 -14.16 -9.95 -4.49
CA SER A 222 -15.55 -10.44 -4.55
C SER A 222 -15.80 -11.46 -5.69
N ASP A 223 -14.97 -11.43 -6.75
CA ASP A 223 -14.98 -12.39 -7.86
C ASP A 223 -14.10 -13.62 -7.60
N GLY A 224 -13.56 -13.77 -6.38
CA GLY A 224 -12.70 -14.90 -6.00
C GLY A 224 -11.24 -14.77 -6.42
N ARG A 225 -10.84 -13.71 -7.12
CA ARG A 225 -9.43 -13.53 -7.52
C ARG A 225 -8.51 -13.29 -6.31
N ALA A 226 -7.45 -14.09 -6.21
CA ALA A 226 -6.39 -14.03 -5.21
C ALA A 226 -5.07 -13.47 -5.81
N ALA A 227 -4.03 -13.31 -4.98
CA ALA A 227 -2.74 -12.81 -5.43
C ALA A 227 -2.01 -13.83 -6.34
N LEU A 228 -2.11 -15.13 -6.04
CA LEU A 228 -1.51 -16.21 -6.85
C LEU A 228 -2.00 -16.18 -8.30
N MET A 229 -3.29 -15.87 -8.52
CA MET A 229 -3.86 -15.75 -9.87
C MET A 229 -3.32 -14.55 -10.64
N ARG A 230 -2.96 -13.46 -9.96
CA ARG A 230 -2.28 -12.31 -10.57
C ARG A 230 -0.87 -12.67 -11.00
N ALA A 231 -0.09 -13.28 -10.10
CA ALA A 231 1.26 -13.74 -10.40
C ALA A 231 1.27 -14.74 -11.58
N ALA A 232 0.39 -15.73 -11.54
CA ALA A 232 0.27 -16.73 -12.59
C ALA A 232 -0.19 -16.15 -13.94
N ARG A 233 -1.10 -15.16 -13.94
CA ARG A 233 -1.54 -14.47 -15.16
C ARG A 233 -0.40 -13.74 -15.86
N TYR A 234 0.52 -13.13 -15.11
CA TYR A 234 1.62 -12.33 -15.66
C TYR A 234 2.96 -13.07 -15.77
N GLY A 235 3.03 -14.31 -15.29
CA GLY A 235 4.22 -15.16 -15.40
C GLY A 235 5.28 -14.91 -14.33
N HIS A 236 4.88 -14.33 -13.20
CA HIS A 236 5.77 -13.94 -12.11
C HIS A 236 6.11 -15.14 -11.22
N THR A 237 6.97 -16.01 -11.73
CA THR A 237 7.29 -17.33 -11.19
C THR A 237 7.73 -17.30 -9.73
N ASP A 238 8.53 -16.31 -9.30
CA ASP A 238 8.98 -16.23 -7.91
C ASP A 238 7.83 -15.83 -6.96
N CYS A 239 6.93 -14.95 -7.40
CA CYS A 239 5.71 -14.67 -6.66
C CYS A 239 4.82 -15.93 -6.56
N VAL A 240 4.70 -16.72 -7.64
CA VAL A 240 3.96 -18.00 -7.63
C VAL A 240 4.52 -18.95 -6.58
N LYS A 241 5.85 -19.14 -6.51
CA LYS A 241 6.49 -20.00 -5.50
C LYS A 241 6.12 -19.59 -4.07
N LEU A 242 6.19 -18.29 -3.77
CA LEU A 242 5.89 -17.76 -2.44
C LEU A 242 4.42 -17.94 -2.04
N LEU A 243 3.50 -17.78 -3.00
CA LEU A 243 2.06 -17.79 -2.76
C LEU A 243 1.44 -19.19 -2.76
N LEU A 244 2.06 -20.15 -3.45
CA LEU A 244 1.49 -21.47 -3.75
C LEU A 244 1.01 -22.23 -2.52
N GLU A 245 1.79 -22.22 -1.43
CA GLU A 245 1.45 -22.95 -0.22
C GLU A 245 0.14 -22.44 0.40
N LYS A 246 -0.05 -21.12 0.43
CA LYS A 246 -1.17 -20.48 1.11
C LYS A 246 -2.40 -20.29 0.22
N GLU A 247 -2.22 -20.11 -1.08
CA GLU A 247 -3.31 -19.76 -2.01
C GLU A 247 -3.58 -20.81 -3.10
N GLY A 248 -2.77 -21.85 -3.21
CA GLY A 248 -2.96 -22.89 -4.22
C GLY A 248 -4.31 -23.60 -4.06
N GLY A 249 -5.03 -23.75 -5.17
CA GLY A 249 -6.37 -24.33 -5.20
C GLY A 249 -7.52 -23.34 -4.98
N MET A 250 -7.22 -22.06 -4.73
CA MET A 250 -8.26 -21.01 -4.75
C MET A 250 -8.83 -20.84 -6.16
N GLN A 251 -10.11 -20.49 -6.23
CA GLN A 251 -10.85 -20.35 -7.48
C GLN A 251 -11.59 -19.01 -7.57
N GLU A 252 -11.67 -18.46 -8.78
CA GLU A 252 -12.61 -17.40 -9.13
C GLU A 252 -14.06 -17.93 -9.03
N SER A 253 -15.06 -17.04 -9.06
CA SER A 253 -16.47 -17.43 -8.95
C SER A 253 -16.96 -18.38 -10.06
N ASP A 254 -16.28 -18.36 -11.21
CA ASP A 254 -16.53 -19.25 -12.35
C ASP A 254 -15.60 -20.48 -12.35
N GLY A 255 -14.85 -20.72 -11.27
CA GLY A 255 -13.98 -21.89 -11.10
C GLY A 255 -12.57 -21.73 -11.69
N TRP A 256 -12.22 -20.57 -12.27
CA TRP A 256 -10.87 -20.36 -12.79
C TRP A 256 -9.80 -20.43 -11.71
N THR A 257 -8.71 -21.16 -12.00
CA THR A 257 -7.55 -21.32 -11.12
C THR A 257 -6.36 -20.51 -11.59
N SER A 258 -5.30 -20.45 -10.77
CA SER A 258 -4.03 -19.84 -11.15
C SER A 258 -3.35 -20.60 -12.30
N LEU A 259 -3.41 -21.93 -12.29
CA LEU A 259 -2.91 -22.81 -13.35
C LEU A 259 -3.59 -22.51 -14.69
N MET A 260 -4.90 -22.26 -14.69
CA MET A 260 -5.65 -21.88 -15.88
C MET A 260 -5.22 -20.50 -16.40
N ARG A 261 -4.95 -19.52 -15.52
CA ARG A 261 -4.41 -18.20 -15.91
C ARG A 261 -3.00 -18.30 -16.50
N ALA A 262 -2.12 -19.12 -15.92
CA ALA A 262 -0.79 -19.38 -16.48
C ALA A 262 -0.85 -20.09 -17.83
N ALA A 263 -1.75 -21.07 -17.97
CA ALA A 263 -1.97 -21.81 -19.20
C ALA A 263 -2.55 -20.93 -20.31
N GLU A 264 -3.46 -20.00 -19.99
CA GLU A 264 -4.01 -19.01 -20.93
C GLU A 264 -2.92 -18.12 -21.54
N ASN A 265 -1.96 -17.69 -20.73
CA ASN A 265 -0.92 -16.74 -21.13
C ASN A 265 0.41 -17.42 -21.53
N GLY A 266 0.50 -18.75 -21.46
CA GLY A 266 1.66 -19.51 -21.92
C GLY A 266 2.85 -19.52 -20.95
N HIS A 267 2.64 -19.19 -19.68
CA HIS A 267 3.67 -19.14 -18.66
C HIS A 267 4.03 -20.54 -18.16
N THR A 268 4.92 -21.21 -18.92
CA THR A 268 5.26 -22.63 -18.72
C THR A 268 5.84 -22.92 -17.33
N ASP A 269 6.73 -22.06 -16.82
CA ASP A 269 7.34 -22.24 -15.49
C ASP A 269 6.30 -22.13 -14.36
N CYS A 270 5.34 -21.21 -14.48
CA CYS A 270 4.21 -21.12 -13.55
C CYS A 270 3.33 -22.37 -13.63
N VAL A 271 3.08 -22.89 -14.84
CA VAL A 271 2.33 -24.15 -15.04
C VAL A 271 3.02 -25.32 -14.34
N GLU A 272 4.35 -25.44 -14.46
CA GLU A 272 5.12 -26.49 -13.80
C GLU A 272 4.93 -26.47 -12.27
N LEU A 273 5.05 -25.29 -11.66
CA LEU A 273 4.87 -25.13 -10.21
C LEU A 273 3.44 -25.42 -9.74
N LEU A 274 2.45 -25.00 -10.52
CA LEU A 274 1.03 -25.07 -10.12
C LEU A 274 0.41 -26.46 -10.36
N LEU A 275 0.99 -27.26 -11.25
CA LEU A 275 0.42 -28.52 -11.74
C LEU A 275 0.14 -29.54 -10.64
N GLU A 276 1.03 -29.64 -9.66
CA GLU A 276 0.87 -30.61 -8.57
C GLU A 276 -0.42 -30.36 -7.79
N LYS A 277 -0.65 -29.09 -7.41
CA LYS A 277 -1.73 -28.66 -6.53
C LYS A 277 -3.05 -28.40 -7.26
N GLU A 278 -3.00 -27.87 -8.48
CA GLU A 278 -4.20 -27.43 -9.22
C GLU A 278 -4.52 -28.28 -10.46
N GLY A 279 -3.65 -29.21 -10.84
CA GLY A 279 -3.85 -30.04 -12.03
C GLY A 279 -5.11 -30.90 -11.94
N GLY A 280 -5.90 -30.91 -13.01
CA GLY A 280 -7.17 -31.62 -13.09
C GLY A 280 -8.38 -30.84 -12.60
N MET A 281 -8.18 -29.64 -12.01
CA MET A 281 -9.30 -28.75 -11.69
C MET A 281 -9.99 -28.26 -12.97
N GLN A 282 -11.30 -28.00 -12.86
CA GLN A 282 -12.15 -27.55 -13.96
C GLN A 282 -12.86 -26.26 -13.58
N GLU A 283 -12.95 -25.33 -14.53
CA GLU A 283 -13.84 -24.18 -14.40
C GLU A 283 -15.30 -24.58 -14.71
N SER A 284 -16.23 -23.65 -14.56
CA SER A 284 -17.69 -23.87 -14.66
C SER A 284 -18.18 -24.56 -15.94
N ASP A 285 -17.55 -24.33 -17.09
CA ASP A 285 -17.84 -25.00 -18.37
C ASP A 285 -17.09 -26.34 -18.53
N GLY A 286 -16.38 -26.79 -17.50
CA GLY A 286 -15.62 -28.04 -17.47
C GLY A 286 -14.23 -27.94 -18.13
N TRP A 287 -13.74 -26.76 -18.45
CA TRP A 287 -12.42 -26.59 -19.06
C TRP A 287 -11.31 -26.79 -18.05
N THR A 288 -10.28 -27.54 -18.45
CA THR A 288 -9.02 -27.64 -17.70
C THR A 288 -7.96 -26.69 -18.25
N ALA A 289 -6.86 -26.56 -17.53
CA ALA A 289 -5.70 -25.79 -17.99
C ALA A 289 -5.15 -26.33 -19.33
N LEU A 290 -5.15 -27.65 -19.56
CA LEU A 290 -4.73 -28.26 -20.83
C LEU A 290 -5.61 -27.81 -22.01
N MET A 291 -6.94 -27.77 -21.82
CA MET A 291 -7.86 -27.30 -22.86
C MET A 291 -7.64 -25.83 -23.21
N ILE A 292 -7.36 -25.02 -22.19
CA ILE A 292 -7.03 -23.59 -22.35
C ILE A 292 -5.70 -23.45 -23.11
N ALA A 293 -4.63 -24.12 -22.67
CA ALA A 293 -3.33 -24.11 -23.35
C ALA A 293 -3.43 -24.60 -24.81
N ALA A 294 -4.23 -25.63 -25.06
CA ALA A 294 -4.49 -26.17 -26.39
C ALA A 294 -5.24 -25.16 -27.28
N ARG A 295 -6.24 -24.44 -26.75
CA ARG A 295 -6.96 -23.39 -27.48
C ARG A 295 -6.03 -22.25 -27.92
N TYR A 296 -5.12 -21.82 -27.05
CA TYR A 296 -4.22 -20.70 -27.34
C TYR A 296 -2.96 -21.14 -28.12
N GLY A 297 -2.59 -22.42 -28.06
CA GLY A 297 -1.48 -23.00 -28.82
C GLY A 297 -0.15 -23.02 -28.06
N HIS A 298 -0.20 -23.04 -26.73
CA HIS A 298 0.99 -22.98 -25.88
C HIS A 298 1.60 -24.36 -25.68
N THR A 299 2.49 -24.75 -26.60
CA THR A 299 3.10 -26.09 -26.64
C THR A 299 3.84 -26.47 -25.36
N GLY A 300 4.52 -25.53 -24.70
CA GLY A 300 5.24 -25.77 -23.44
C GLY A 300 4.30 -26.23 -22.32
N CYS A 301 3.24 -25.44 -22.06
CA CYS A 301 2.20 -25.79 -21.09
C CYS A 301 1.53 -27.14 -21.42
N VAL A 302 1.20 -27.38 -22.70
CA VAL A 302 0.57 -28.64 -23.13
C VAL A 302 1.45 -29.85 -22.81
N ARG A 303 2.79 -29.76 -22.98
CA ARG A 303 3.71 -30.86 -22.63
C ARG A 303 3.67 -31.24 -21.16
N LEU A 304 3.52 -30.24 -20.28
CA LEU A 304 3.46 -30.49 -18.83
C LEU A 304 2.08 -31.04 -18.42
N LEU A 305 1.01 -30.51 -19.02
CA LEU A 305 -0.36 -30.80 -18.61
C LEU A 305 -0.92 -32.12 -19.14
N VAL A 306 -0.38 -32.63 -20.26
CA VAL A 306 -0.93 -33.79 -20.97
C VAL A 306 -1.06 -35.03 -20.10
N GLU A 307 -0.04 -35.37 -19.31
CA GLU A 307 -0.03 -36.59 -18.50
C GLU A 307 -1.17 -36.64 -17.48
N LYS A 308 -1.59 -35.48 -16.97
CA LYS A 308 -2.62 -35.39 -15.92
C LYS A 308 -4.02 -35.13 -16.48
N GLU A 309 -4.15 -34.47 -17.63
CA GLU A 309 -5.44 -33.93 -18.09
C GLU A 309 -5.89 -34.40 -19.50
N LYS A 310 -5.08 -35.19 -20.24
CA LYS A 310 -5.34 -35.52 -21.66
C LYS A 310 -6.76 -35.99 -21.97
N ASN A 311 -7.32 -36.82 -21.09
CA ASN A 311 -8.61 -37.49 -21.30
C ASN A 311 -9.80 -36.78 -20.66
N THR A 312 -9.57 -35.68 -19.95
CA THR A 312 -10.65 -34.91 -19.33
C THR A 312 -11.52 -34.28 -20.42
N LYS A 313 -12.82 -34.22 -20.17
CA LYS A 313 -13.81 -33.63 -21.08
C LYS A 313 -14.50 -32.45 -20.43
N ASN A 314 -14.72 -31.40 -21.20
CA ASN A 314 -15.55 -30.29 -20.76
C ASN A 314 -17.05 -30.65 -20.81
N ASN A 315 -17.92 -29.71 -20.43
CA ASN A 315 -19.38 -29.95 -20.41
C ASN A 315 -19.99 -30.21 -21.79
N ARG A 316 -19.24 -29.96 -22.88
CA ARG A 316 -19.63 -30.26 -24.26
C ARG A 316 -19.12 -31.62 -24.74
N GLY A 317 -18.37 -32.34 -23.90
CA GLY A 317 -17.74 -33.61 -24.25
C GLY A 317 -16.41 -33.47 -25.01
N ASP A 318 -15.89 -32.25 -25.17
CA ASP A 318 -14.63 -32.01 -25.89
C ASP A 318 -13.42 -32.30 -24.99
N THR A 319 -12.42 -32.99 -25.54
CA THR A 319 -11.07 -33.10 -24.98
C THR A 319 -10.19 -31.94 -25.45
N ALA A 320 -9.00 -31.77 -24.85
CA ALA A 320 -8.02 -30.81 -25.34
C ALA A 320 -7.61 -31.03 -26.82
N LEU A 321 -7.64 -32.28 -27.31
CA LEU A 321 -7.39 -32.59 -28.72
C LEU A 321 -8.51 -32.05 -29.62
N ASP A 322 -9.77 -32.18 -29.19
CA ASP A 322 -10.93 -31.67 -29.94
C ASP A 322 -10.90 -30.14 -30.00
N ILE A 323 -10.52 -29.49 -28.89
CA ILE A 323 -10.28 -28.04 -28.84
C ILE A 323 -9.14 -27.66 -29.80
N ALA A 324 -7.99 -28.33 -29.76
CA ALA A 324 -6.86 -28.05 -30.64
C ALA A 324 -7.24 -28.15 -32.14
N LYS A 325 -8.03 -29.17 -32.51
CA LYS A 325 -8.58 -29.33 -33.87
C LYS A 325 -9.49 -28.19 -34.26
N ARG A 326 -10.44 -27.82 -33.40
CA ARG A 326 -11.40 -26.72 -33.65
C ARG A 326 -10.70 -25.38 -33.90
N TYR A 327 -9.60 -25.12 -33.20
CA TYR A 327 -8.82 -23.88 -33.32
C TYR A 327 -7.61 -24.01 -34.26
N ASN A 328 -7.52 -25.08 -35.06
CA ASN A 328 -6.46 -25.32 -36.04
C ASN A 328 -5.03 -25.24 -35.47
N LYS A 329 -4.82 -25.76 -34.25
CA LYS A 329 -3.52 -25.73 -33.56
C LYS A 329 -2.70 -26.96 -33.90
N ASN A 330 -2.21 -27.04 -35.14
CA ASN A 330 -1.53 -28.22 -35.70
C ASN A 330 -0.43 -28.80 -34.81
N SER A 331 0.44 -27.95 -34.25
CA SER A 331 1.51 -28.40 -33.35
C SER A 331 0.97 -29.08 -32.07
N ILE A 332 -0.17 -28.61 -31.55
CA ILE A 332 -0.83 -29.22 -30.40
C ILE A 332 -1.55 -30.51 -30.80
N ILE A 333 -2.21 -30.53 -31.97
CA ILE A 333 -2.85 -31.74 -32.50
C ILE A 333 -1.81 -32.85 -32.61
N SER A 334 -0.64 -32.59 -33.18
CA SER A 334 0.45 -33.58 -33.28
C SER A 334 0.97 -34.07 -31.93
N LEU A 335 0.88 -33.25 -30.88
CA LEU A 335 1.33 -33.62 -29.53
C LEU A 335 0.28 -34.45 -28.79
N LEU A 336 -0.99 -34.13 -28.98
CA LEU A 336 -2.11 -34.77 -28.29
C LEU A 336 -2.68 -36.01 -29.01
N SER A 337 -2.41 -36.18 -30.32
CA SER A 337 -2.78 -37.38 -31.09
C SER A 337 -2.00 -38.59 -30.59
#